data_AF-A0A2J7ZHA5-F1
#
_entry.id   AF-A0A2J7ZHA5-F1
#
_cell.length_a   1.000
_cell.length_b   1.000
_cell.length_c   1.000
_cell.angle_alpha   90.00
_cell.angle_beta   90.00
_cell.angle_gamma   90.00
#
_symmetry.space_group_name_H-M   'P 1'
#
loop_
_entity.id
_entity.type
_entity.pdbx_description
1 polymer ?
#
loop_
_entity_poly.entity_id
_entity_poly.type
_entity_poly.pdbx_seq_one_letter_code
_entity_poly.pdbx_strand_id
1 'polypeptide(L)' 'MTPDCCQQISGYTMTPDMDHNGDDIGQSLDVLDKCNADSTCKGFNSAGWYKRVVSPTSTFTGTCFYTKIGTSKDSDAEMH' A
#
# COMPACT_ATOMS: atom_id res chain seq x y z
N MET A 1 -1.68 21.12 11.61
CA MET A 1 -1.85 20.73 10.20
C MET A 1 -0.89 19.58 9.97
N THR A 2 -1.37 18.35 10.08
CA THR A 2 -0.61 17.18 9.61
C THR A 2 -0.41 17.33 8.09
N PRO A 3 0.76 17.04 7.53
CA PRO A 3 0.95 17.16 6.09
C PRO A 3 -0.07 16.29 5.36
N ASP A 4 -0.85 16.91 4.49
CA ASP A 4 -1.83 16.28 3.59
C ASP A 4 -1.20 15.36 2.52
N CYS A 5 0.05 14.91 2.71
CA CYS A 5 0.77 14.16 1.68
C CYS A 5 0.17 12.78 1.41
N CYS A 6 -0.52 12.19 2.39
CA CYS A 6 -1.12 10.87 2.28
C CYS A 6 -2.63 10.91 2.54
N GLN A 7 -3.40 11.10 1.48
CA GLN A 7 -4.86 11.07 1.56
C GLN A 7 -5.34 9.63 1.80
N GLN A 8 -6.18 9.43 2.81
CA GLN A 8 -6.76 8.13 3.11
C GLN A 8 -7.66 7.65 1.96
N ILE A 9 -7.47 6.40 1.51
CA ILE A 9 -8.26 5.78 0.44
C ILE A 9 -9.16 4.70 1.03
N SER A 10 -10.44 4.70 0.65
CA SER A 10 -11.39 3.69 1.12
C SER A 10 -10.97 2.29 0.66
N GLY A 11 -11.00 1.31 1.57
CA GLY A 11 -10.55 -0.06 1.30
C GLY A 11 -9.05 -0.29 1.48
N TYR A 12 -8.29 0.71 1.93
CA TYR A 12 -6.85 0.62 2.17
C TYR A 12 -6.47 1.15 3.55
N THR A 13 -5.48 0.55 4.19
CA THR A 13 -4.75 1.14 5.32
C THR A 13 -3.61 1.97 4.76
N MET A 14 -3.57 3.26 5.08
CA MET A 14 -2.49 4.16 4.70
C MET A 14 -1.44 4.22 5.82
N THR A 15 -0.18 4.06 5.45
CA THR A 15 0.97 4.27 6.33
C THR A 15 1.92 5.29 5.69
N PRO A 16 2.16 6.45 6.32
CA PRO A 16 3.06 7.45 5.78
C PRO A 16 4.52 7.03 5.94
N ASP A 17 5.38 7.57 5.08
CA ASP A 17 6.83 7.40 5.07
C ASP A 17 7.29 5.93 5.02
N MET A 18 6.54 5.08 4.33
CA MET A 18 6.82 3.65 4.19
C MET A 18 6.77 3.19 2.73
N ASP A 19 7.52 2.13 2.44
CA ASP A 19 7.43 1.39 1.18
C ASP A 19 7.81 -0.08 1.38
N HIS A 20 7.51 -0.92 0.39
CA HIS A 20 8.04 -2.27 0.27
C HIS A 20 8.82 -2.35 -1.05
N ASN A 21 9.97 -3.01 -1.10
CA ASN A 21 10.79 -3.06 -2.33
C ASN A 21 10.92 -4.50 -2.85
N GLY A 22 11.00 -4.66 -4.18
CA GLY A 22 11.42 -5.92 -4.82
C GLY A 22 10.30 -6.88 -5.23
N ASP A 23 9.04 -6.47 -5.13
CA ASP A 23 7.86 -7.28 -5.40
C ASP A 23 6.83 -6.56 -6.28
N ASP A 24 7.27 -5.53 -6.99
CA ASP A 24 6.44 -4.71 -7.86
C ASP A 24 5.85 -5.55 -8.99
N ILE A 25 4.53 -5.44 -9.16
CA ILE A 25 3.82 -5.95 -10.33
C ILE A 25 4.07 -5.00 -11.51
N GLY A 26 4.09 -3.69 -11.25
CA GLY A 26 4.35 -2.64 -12.23
C GLY A 26 4.20 -1.24 -11.65
N GLN A 27 4.29 -0.24 -12.53
CA GLN A 27 4.11 1.18 -12.20
C GLN A 27 3.04 1.81 -13.10
N SER A 28 2.19 2.67 -12.54
CA SER A 28 1.13 3.37 -13.28
C SER A 28 0.79 4.70 -12.60
N LEU A 29 0.33 5.68 -13.37
CA LEU A 29 -0.30 6.89 -12.82
C LEU A 29 -1.66 6.56 -12.20
N ASP A 30 -2.41 5.62 -12.78
CA ASP A 30 -3.69 5.11 -12.27
C ASP A 30 -3.49 3.91 -11.31
N VAL A 31 -2.56 4.02 -10.37
CA VAL A 31 -2.09 2.89 -9.53
C VAL A 31 -3.22 2.23 -8.72
N LEU A 32 -4.18 3.03 -8.24
CA LEU A 32 -5.34 2.52 -7.49
C LEU A 32 -6.19 1.59 -8.35
N ASP A 33 -6.53 2.01 -9.57
CA ASP A 33 -7.34 1.22 -10.49
C ASP A 33 -6.61 -0.06 -10.92
N LYS A 34 -5.29 0.02 -11.17
CA LYS A 34 -4.47 -1.15 -11.46
C LYS A 34 -4.45 -2.15 -10.31
N CYS A 35 -4.27 -1.68 -9.07
CA CYS A 35 -4.25 -2.55 -7.90
C CYS A 35 -5.64 -3.13 -7.55
N ASN A 36 -6.71 -2.43 -7.90
CA ASN A 36 -8.07 -2.95 -7.73
C ASN A 36 -8.43 -4.00 -8.78
N ALA A 37 -7.99 -3.83 -10.02
CA ALA A 37 -8.23 -4.76 -11.11
C ALA A 37 -7.38 -6.05 -11.01
N ASP A 38 -6.18 -5.97 -10.41
CA ASP A 38 -5.30 -7.12 -10.23
C ASP A 38 -5.56 -7.81 -8.87
N SER A 39 -6.07 -9.04 -8.92
CA SER A 39 -6.36 -9.84 -7.73
C SER A 39 -5.11 -10.25 -6.94
N THR A 40 -3.93 -10.18 -7.54
CA THR A 40 -2.64 -10.45 -6.88
C THR A 40 -2.07 -9.21 -6.19
N CYS A 41 -2.63 -8.02 -6.46
CA CYS A 41 -2.19 -6.80 -5.81
C CYS A 41 -2.66 -6.73 -4.36
N LYS A 42 -1.70 -6.58 -3.45
CA LYS A 42 -1.94 -6.41 -2.01
C LYS A 42 -1.79 -4.97 -1.55
N GLY A 43 -1.15 -4.11 -2.34
CA GLY A 43 -0.97 -2.71 -1.99
C GLY A 43 -0.22 -1.91 -3.05
N PHE A 44 -0.04 -0.62 -2.80
CA PHE A 44 0.71 0.27 -3.67
C PHE A 44 1.29 1.46 -2.92
N ASN A 45 2.18 2.21 -3.56
CA ASN A 45 2.74 3.44 -3.01
C ASN A 45 2.38 4.68 -3.84
N SER A 46 2.54 5.88 -3.27
CA SER A 46 2.22 7.15 -3.93
C SER A 46 3.11 7.48 -5.14
N ALA A 47 4.21 6.75 -5.36
CA ALA A 47 5.04 6.84 -6.56
C ALA A 47 4.48 5.98 -7.74
N GLY A 48 3.33 5.34 -7.55
CA GLY A 48 2.60 4.64 -8.60
C GLY A 48 2.94 3.14 -8.71
N TRP A 49 3.72 2.59 -7.79
CA TRP A 49 4.12 1.19 -7.80
C TRP A 49 3.14 0.33 -7.02
N TYR A 50 2.57 -0.69 -7.68
CA TYR A 50 1.64 -1.65 -7.07
C TYR A 50 2.26 -3.04 -6.96
N LYS A 51 1.93 -3.75 -5.87
CA LYS A 51 2.80 -4.74 -5.23
C LYS A 51 2.05 -5.99 -4.77
N ARG A 52 2.75 -7.14 -4.75
CA ARG A 52 2.18 -8.44 -4.30
C ARG A 52 2.39 -8.72 -2.82
N VAL A 53 3.29 -7.98 -2.19
CA VAL A 53 3.70 -8.11 -0.79
C VAL A 53 3.68 -6.72 -0.17
N VAL A 54 3.23 -6.66 1.08
CA VAL A 54 3.02 -5.39 1.80
C VAL A 54 3.69 -5.39 3.17
N SER A 55 4.41 -6.46 3.51
CA SER A 55 5.10 -6.63 4.78
C SER A 55 6.29 -7.59 4.63
N PRO A 56 7.43 -7.31 5.28
CA PRO A 56 7.71 -6.12 6.09
C PRO A 56 7.99 -4.87 5.25
N THR A 57 7.48 -3.70 5.65
CA THR A 57 7.83 -2.43 5.01
C THR A 57 9.14 -1.86 5.55
N SER A 58 9.75 -0.95 4.80
CA SER A 58 10.89 -0.14 5.21
C SER A 58 10.55 1.34 5.11
N THR A 59 11.19 2.17 5.93
CA THR A 59 10.99 3.62 5.91
C THR A 59 11.42 4.20 4.56
N PHE A 60 10.54 5.00 3.96
CA PHE A 60 10.80 5.76 2.77
C PHE A 60 10.10 7.11 2.87
N THR A 61 10.82 8.12 3.36
CA THR A 61 10.26 9.45 3.64
C THR A 61 9.67 10.10 2.39
N GLY A 62 8.48 10.67 2.52
CA GLY A 62 7.74 11.33 1.45
C GLY A 62 6.83 10.42 0.63
N THR A 63 6.82 9.11 0.91
CA THR A 63 5.96 8.14 0.23
C THR A 63 4.81 7.70 1.13
N CYS A 64 3.65 7.50 0.54
CA CYS A 64 2.48 6.95 1.22
C CYS A 64 2.29 5.51 0.76
N PHE A 65 2.29 4.58 1.71
CA PHE A 65 2.03 3.18 1.44
C PHE A 65 0.57 2.85 1.71
N TYR A 66 -0.08 2.18 0.78
CA TYR A 66 -1.48 1.79 0.86
C TYR A 66 -1.58 0.27 0.81
N THR A 67 -1.93 -0.35 1.93
CA THR A 67 -2.16 -1.79 2.03
C THR A 67 -3.65 -2.07 1.87
N LYS A 68 -4.03 -2.97 0.97
CA LYS A 68 -5.43 -3.34 0.74
C LYS A 68 -5.99 -4.02 1.98
N ILE A 69 -7.15 -3.56 2.45
CA ILE A 69 -7.85 -4.21 3.56
C ILE A 69 -8.48 -5.48 2.99
N GLY A 70 -7.88 -6.64 3.29
CA GLY A 70 -8.42 -7.92 2.85
C GLY A 70 -9.83 -8.13 3.40
N THR A 71 -10.81 -8.42 2.54
CA THR A 71 -12.18 -8.79 2.96
C THR A 71 -12.27 -10.19 3.57
N SER A 72 -11.14 -10.80 3.95
CA SER A 72 -11.12 -12.13 4.55
C SER A 72 -9.79 -12.38 5.27
N LYS A 73 -9.81 -12.20 6.60
CA LYS A 73 -8.89 -12.78 7.59
C LYS A 73 -7.37 -12.64 7.33
N ASP A 74 -6.89 -11.43 7.12
CA ASP A 74 -5.48 -11.11 7.36
C ASP A 74 -5.38 -10.18 8.57
N SER A 75 -5.79 -10.70 9.73
CA SER A 75 -5.48 -10.14 11.05
C SER A 75 -4.55 -11.11 11.77
N ASP A 76 -3.36 -11.30 11.20
CA ASP A 76 -2.20 -11.86 11.89
C ASP A 76 -1.20 -10.73 12.10
N ALA A 77 -1.45 -9.90 13.11
CA ALA A 77 -0.46 -9.17 13.91
C ALA A 77 -1.14 -8.19 14.88
N GLU A 78 -1.86 -8.71 15.88
CA GLU A 78 -1.91 -8.04 17.19
C GLU A 78 -1.30 -9.04 18.18
N MET A 79 -0.15 -8.67 18.75
CA MET A 79 0.60 -9.48 19.70
C MET A 79 -0.17 -9.62 21.02
N HIS A 80 0.00 -10.76 21.68
CA HIS A 80 -0.43 -11.02 23.06
C HIS A 80 0.18 -10.03 24.06
#